data_AF-A0A2N6RZ93-F1
#
_entry.id   AF-A0A2N6RZ93-F1
#
_cell.length_a   1.000
_cell.length_b   1.000
_cell.length_c   1.000
_cell.angle_alpha   90.00
_cell.angle_beta   90.00
_cell.angle_gamma   90.00
#
_symmetry.space_group_name_H-M   'P 1'
#
loop_
_entity.id
_entity.type
_entity.pdbx_description
1 polymer ?
#
loop_
_entity_poly.entity_id
_entity_poly.type
_entity_poly.pdbx_seq_one_letter_code
_entity_poly.pdbx_strand_id
1 'polypeptide(L)'
;MPSPTGAARPSRPAQMDPAMLAQIEGGTDPQVVNEISHTSAAVLLNRVHKTQSPEIVERVLNLVENEGIEVIADLWSHAEAESLPGMLWRLYLLRMSLRKQREAYAEYWSLGEPEATSASAITGIDEAPTGEDIARLADSILSGAFTGDFAVALYRASAFTSIIAHGMRVYAKNLEEQANTVHTQKIAKVLHISANMHVLSLSFAHGAKLWRAGKLE
;
A
#
# COMPACT_ATOMS: atom_id res chain seq x y z
N MET A 1 58.33 -5.83 13.51
CA MET A 1 58.26 -5.07 12.24
C MET A 1 56.83 -4.58 12.08
N PRO A 2 56.57 -3.27 12.02
CA PRO A 2 55.22 -2.71 12.13
C PRO A 2 54.45 -2.81 10.80
N SER A 3 53.15 -3.07 10.90
CA SER A 3 52.18 -3.06 9.81
C SER A 3 51.88 -1.64 9.32
N PRO A 4 51.76 -1.38 8.01
CA PRO A 4 51.24 -0.11 7.53
C PRO A 4 49.71 -0.18 7.44
N THR A 5 49.03 0.45 8.41
CA THR A 5 47.64 0.89 8.29
C THR A 5 47.57 2.10 7.35
N GLY A 6 47.03 1.91 6.15
CA GLY A 6 46.58 2.98 5.26
C GLY A 6 45.11 2.76 4.93
N ALA A 7 44.24 3.69 5.32
CA ALA A 7 42.83 3.67 4.96
C ALA A 7 42.69 3.69 3.43
N ALA A 8 41.99 2.69 2.87
CA ALA A 8 41.74 2.60 1.43
C ALA A 8 40.95 3.84 0.98
N ARG A 9 41.53 4.65 0.09
CA ARG A 9 40.82 5.71 -0.60
C ARG A 9 39.58 5.11 -1.30
N PRO A 10 38.43 5.78 -1.31
CA PRO A 10 37.29 5.35 -2.12
C PRO A 10 37.74 5.20 -3.58
N SER A 11 37.60 4.00 -4.13
CA SER A 11 37.88 3.72 -5.52
C SER A 11 36.94 4.55 -6.39
N ARG A 12 37.48 5.28 -7.37
CA ARG A 12 36.66 5.94 -8.39
C ARG A 12 35.88 4.84 -9.14
N PRO A 13 34.56 5.00 -9.37
CA PRO A 13 33.77 4.00 -10.08
C PRO A 13 34.45 3.64 -11.41
N ALA A 14 34.65 2.35 -11.67
CA ALA A 14 35.23 1.90 -12.92
C ALA A 14 34.33 2.37 -14.07
N GLN A 15 34.90 3.11 -15.02
CA GLN A 15 34.18 3.47 -16.24
C GLN A 15 33.99 2.19 -17.05
N MET A 16 32.75 1.73 -17.12
CA MET A 16 32.38 0.57 -17.92
C MET A 16 32.51 0.90 -19.40
N ASP A 17 32.99 -0.06 -20.18
CA ASP A 17 33.11 0.04 -21.63
C ASP A 17 31.71 0.28 -22.25
N PRO A 18 31.52 1.29 -23.12
CA PRO A 18 30.27 1.52 -23.84
C PRO A 18 29.71 0.27 -24.55
N ALA A 19 30.57 -0.63 -25.01
CA ALA A 19 30.16 -1.90 -25.64
C ALA A 19 29.59 -2.91 -24.64
N MET A 20 30.02 -2.86 -23.37
CA MET A 20 29.42 -3.65 -22.28
C MET A 20 28.11 -3.05 -21.78
N LEU A 21 28.01 -1.71 -21.73
CA LEU A 21 26.76 -1.02 -21.41
C LEU A 21 25.66 -1.33 -22.44
N ALA A 22 26.00 -1.43 -23.72
CA ALA A 22 25.06 -1.81 -24.78
C ALA A 22 24.62 -3.28 -24.74
N GLN A 23 25.31 -4.13 -23.97
CA GLN A 23 24.97 -5.55 -23.76
C GLN A 23 24.15 -5.79 -22.49
N ILE A 24 23.98 -4.77 -21.65
CA ILE A 24 22.98 -4.80 -20.59
C ILE A 24 21.64 -4.65 -21.31
N GLU A 25 20.82 -5.69 -21.31
CA GLU A 25 19.42 -5.58 -21.72
C GLU A 25 18.79 -4.44 -20.92
N GLY A 26 18.57 -3.29 -21.57
CA GLY A 26 17.81 -2.22 -21.00
C GLY A 26 16.41 -2.76 -20.75
N GLY A 27 16.01 -2.86 -19.48
CA GLY A 27 14.62 -3.14 -19.12
C GLY A 27 13.67 -2.15 -19.81
N THR A 28 12.37 -2.43 -19.78
CA THR A 28 11.36 -1.53 -20.33
C THR A 28 11.62 -0.09 -19.86
N ASP A 29 11.56 0.87 -20.80
CA ASP A 29 11.80 2.28 -20.53
C ASP A 29 10.98 2.74 -19.29
N PRO A 30 11.63 3.24 -18.22
CA PRO A 30 10.95 3.68 -17.01
C PRO A 30 9.85 4.71 -17.27
N GLN A 31 10.02 5.56 -18.28
CA GLN A 31 9.00 6.54 -18.64
C GLN A 31 7.76 5.86 -19.21
N VAL A 32 7.94 4.86 -20.07
CA VAL A 32 6.85 4.06 -20.62
C VAL A 32 6.11 3.30 -19.52
N VAL A 33 6.83 2.68 -18.58
CA VAL A 33 6.20 2.00 -17.43
C VAL A 33 5.37 2.99 -16.60
N ASN A 34 5.89 4.19 -16.37
CA ASN A 34 5.17 5.22 -15.63
C ASN A 34 3.89 5.67 -16.36
N GLU A 35 3.97 5.95 -17.67
CA GLU A 35 2.82 6.32 -18.49
C GLU A 35 1.74 5.24 -18.52
N ILE A 36 2.13 3.96 -18.64
CA ILE A 36 1.21 2.82 -18.58
C ILE A 36 0.57 2.72 -17.19
N SER A 37 1.32 2.94 -16.12
CA SER A 37 0.80 2.91 -14.75
C SER A 37 -0.25 3.98 -14.50
N HIS A 38 0.01 5.24 -14.88
CA HIS A 38 -0.99 6.31 -14.77
C HIS A 38 -2.21 6.07 -15.67
N THR A 39 -1.99 5.61 -16.91
CA THR A 39 -3.08 5.34 -17.85
C THR A 39 -3.99 4.23 -17.33
N SER A 40 -3.43 3.09 -16.92
CA SER A 40 -4.20 1.97 -16.37
C SER A 40 -4.95 2.34 -15.09
N ALA A 41 -4.33 3.10 -14.18
CA ALA A 41 -4.98 3.59 -12.97
C ALA A 41 -6.16 4.52 -13.27
N ALA A 42 -5.98 5.48 -14.19
CA ALA A 42 -7.03 6.42 -14.58
C ALA A 42 -8.21 5.72 -15.26
N VAL A 43 -7.95 4.72 -16.12
CA VAL A 43 -8.99 3.92 -16.78
C VAL A 43 -9.90 3.24 -15.76
N LEU A 44 -9.32 2.56 -14.76
CA LEU A 44 -10.11 1.80 -13.78
C LEU A 44 -10.94 2.68 -12.85
N LEU A 45 -10.53 3.93 -12.66
CA LEU A 45 -11.26 4.91 -11.88
C LEU A 45 -12.22 5.75 -12.72
N ASN A 46 -12.48 5.34 -13.97
CA ASN A 46 -13.32 6.05 -14.95
C ASN A 46 -12.91 7.52 -15.14
N ARG A 47 -11.61 7.83 -14.98
CA ARG A 47 -11.01 9.16 -15.13
C ARG A 47 -10.30 9.33 -16.48
N VAL A 48 -10.78 8.64 -17.50
CA VAL A 48 -10.20 8.66 -18.85
C VAL A 48 -10.13 10.09 -19.36
N HIS A 49 -8.90 10.56 -19.61
CA HIS A 49 -8.68 11.85 -20.27
C HIS A 49 -9.20 11.79 -21.71
N LYS A 50 -9.71 12.91 -22.24
CA LYS A 50 -10.20 13.00 -23.63
C LYS A 50 -9.15 12.60 -24.69
N THR A 51 -7.88 12.55 -24.31
CA THR A 51 -6.74 12.20 -25.15
C THR A 51 -6.42 10.71 -25.17
N GLN A 52 -7.04 9.88 -24.32
CA GLN A 52 -6.80 8.43 -24.31
C GLN A 52 -7.58 7.72 -25.41
N SER A 53 -6.94 6.76 -26.06
CA SER A 53 -7.56 5.97 -27.13
C SER A 53 -8.57 4.97 -26.53
N PRO A 54 -9.79 4.87 -27.09
CA PRO A 54 -10.80 3.91 -26.64
C PRO A 54 -10.29 2.46 -26.59
N GLU A 55 -9.41 2.09 -27.52
CA GLU A 55 -8.81 0.76 -27.59
C GLU A 55 -7.93 0.43 -26.37
N ILE A 56 -7.23 1.43 -25.81
CA ILE A 56 -6.43 1.25 -24.58
C ILE A 56 -7.33 1.02 -23.37
N VAL A 57 -8.41 1.80 -23.26
CA VAL A 57 -9.41 1.67 -22.19
C VAL A 57 -9.99 0.26 -22.20
N GLU A 58 -10.49 -0.18 -23.35
CA GLU A 58 -11.08 -1.51 -23.52
C GLU A 58 -10.08 -2.62 -23.18
N ARG A 59 -8.81 -2.49 -23.60
CA ARG A 59 -7.78 -3.46 -23.29
C ARG A 59 -7.48 -3.58 -21.79
N VAL A 60 -7.40 -2.47 -21.06
CA VAL A 60 -7.16 -2.47 -19.61
C VAL A 60 -8.34 -3.12 -18.88
N LEU A 61 -9.57 -2.74 -19.24
CA LEU A 61 -10.77 -3.30 -18.63
C LEU A 61 -10.88 -4.81 -18.88
N ASN A 62 -10.69 -5.26 -20.14
CA ASN A 62 -10.69 -6.67 -20.49
C ASN A 62 -9.59 -7.46 -19.77
N LEU A 63 -8.40 -6.87 -19.59
CA LEU A 63 -7.31 -7.53 -18.86
C LEU A 63 -7.69 -7.78 -17.40
N VAL A 64 -8.24 -6.76 -16.72
CA VAL A 64 -8.66 -6.89 -15.31
C VAL A 64 -9.85 -7.83 -15.16
N GLU A 65 -10.80 -7.81 -16.10
CA GLU A 65 -11.97 -8.69 -16.07
C GLU A 65 -11.57 -10.17 -16.20
N ASN A 66 -10.62 -10.48 -17.10
CA ASN A 66 -10.24 -11.86 -17.39
C ASN A 66 -9.13 -12.41 -16.49
N GLU A 67 -8.15 -11.59 -16.11
CA GLU A 67 -6.95 -12.02 -15.38
C GLU A 67 -6.86 -11.48 -13.94
N GLY A 68 -7.72 -10.53 -13.58
CA GLY A 68 -7.71 -9.89 -12.26
C GLY A 68 -6.83 -8.65 -12.17
N ILE A 69 -6.96 -7.96 -11.04
CA ILE A 69 -6.30 -6.68 -10.75
C ILE A 69 -4.79 -6.84 -10.52
N GLU A 70 -4.36 -8.02 -10.07
CA GLU A 70 -2.97 -8.37 -9.78
C GLU A 70 -2.03 -8.17 -10.95
N VAL A 71 -2.49 -8.41 -12.18
CA VAL A 71 -1.67 -8.32 -13.40
C VAL A 71 -1.22 -6.89 -13.68
N ILE A 72 -2.05 -5.91 -13.31
CA ILE A 72 -1.73 -4.49 -13.50
C ILE A 72 -1.25 -3.83 -12.21
N ALA A 73 -1.53 -4.43 -11.05
CA ALA A 73 -1.05 -3.91 -9.78
C ALA A 73 0.49 -3.88 -9.72
N ASP A 74 1.16 -4.87 -10.31
CA ASP A 74 2.63 -4.91 -10.36
C ASP A 74 3.23 -3.69 -11.11
N LEU A 75 2.56 -3.20 -12.15
CA LEU A 75 2.98 -1.98 -12.87
C LEU A 75 3.00 -0.76 -11.93
N TRP A 76 1.99 -0.65 -11.07
CA TRP A 76 1.87 0.45 -10.12
C TRP A 76 2.89 0.42 -8.99
N SER A 77 3.55 -0.72 -8.76
CA SER A 77 4.56 -0.85 -7.69
C SER A 77 5.76 0.08 -7.86
N HIS A 78 6.03 0.52 -9.08
CA HIS A 78 7.11 1.43 -9.44
C HIS A 78 6.69 2.91 -9.45
N ALA A 79 5.41 3.21 -9.26
CA ALA A 79 4.91 4.57 -9.32
C ALA A 79 5.27 5.38 -8.06
N GLU A 80 5.25 6.71 -8.18
CA GLU A 80 5.48 7.61 -7.06
C GLU A 80 4.44 7.38 -5.95
N ALA A 81 4.88 7.52 -4.70
CA ALA A 81 4.07 7.18 -3.54
C ALA A 81 2.72 7.91 -3.47
N GLU A 82 2.73 9.20 -3.80
CA GLU A 82 1.58 10.10 -3.70
C GLU A 82 0.89 10.32 -5.06
N SER A 83 1.10 9.42 -6.01
CA SER A 83 0.38 9.37 -7.28
C SER A 83 -0.88 8.51 -7.21
N LEU A 84 -1.75 8.62 -8.21
CA LEU A 84 -2.92 7.78 -8.41
C LEU A 84 -2.58 6.27 -8.46
N PRO A 85 -1.67 5.79 -9.34
CA PRO A 85 -1.24 4.40 -9.32
C PRO A 85 -0.61 4.02 -7.97
N GLY A 86 0.18 4.90 -7.35
CA GLY A 86 0.77 4.66 -6.03
C GLY A 86 -0.26 4.44 -4.92
N MET A 87 -1.39 5.14 -4.94
CA MET A 87 -2.49 4.95 -4.00
C MET A 87 -3.23 3.63 -4.26
N LEU A 88 -3.48 3.28 -5.53
CA LEU A 88 -4.11 2.01 -5.89
C LEU A 88 -3.23 0.81 -5.50
N TRP A 89 -1.92 0.88 -5.72
CA TRP A 89 -0.98 -0.14 -5.28
C TRP A 89 -1.04 -0.37 -3.77
N ARG A 90 -1.08 0.71 -2.99
CA ARG A 90 -1.20 0.63 -1.53
C ARG A 90 -2.52 0.01 -1.07
N LEU A 91 -3.64 0.35 -1.72
CA LEU A 91 -4.93 -0.29 -1.44
C LEU A 91 -4.89 -1.79 -1.77
N TYR A 92 -4.29 -2.16 -2.89
CA TYR A 92 -4.11 -3.55 -3.28
C TYR A 92 -3.25 -4.32 -2.26
N LEU A 93 -2.10 -3.78 -1.87
CA LEU A 93 -1.23 -4.38 -0.84
C LEU A 93 -1.94 -4.48 0.52
N LEU A 94 -2.69 -3.45 0.91
CA LEU A 94 -3.50 -3.50 2.12
C LEU A 94 -4.47 -4.68 2.05
N ARG A 95 -5.22 -4.82 0.95
CA ARG A 95 -6.16 -5.94 0.76
C ARG A 95 -5.47 -7.29 0.91
N MET A 96 -4.34 -7.49 0.24
CA MET A 96 -3.59 -8.75 0.34
C MET A 96 -3.17 -9.04 1.78
N SER A 97 -2.64 -8.04 2.48
CA SER A 97 -2.19 -8.15 3.87
C SER A 97 -3.34 -8.52 4.80
N LEU A 98 -4.48 -7.84 4.68
CA LEU A 98 -5.67 -8.08 5.50
C LEU A 98 -6.25 -9.47 5.28
N ARG A 99 -6.34 -9.94 4.03
CA ARG A 99 -6.80 -11.32 3.75
C ARG A 99 -5.86 -12.37 4.35
N LYS A 100 -4.54 -12.16 4.23
CA LYS A 100 -3.53 -13.12 4.68
C LYS A 100 -3.48 -13.26 6.21
N GLN A 101 -3.66 -12.16 6.94
CA GLN A 101 -3.50 -12.11 8.41
C GLN A 101 -4.80 -11.69 9.11
N ARG A 102 -5.93 -12.08 8.54
CA ARG A 102 -7.25 -11.57 8.93
C ARG A 102 -7.60 -11.72 10.41
N GLU A 103 -7.23 -12.84 11.03
CA GLU A 103 -7.49 -13.09 12.45
C GLU A 103 -6.67 -12.15 13.35
N ALA A 104 -5.40 -11.89 12.98
CA ALA A 104 -4.57 -10.96 13.73
C ALA A 104 -5.08 -9.52 13.62
N TYR A 105 -5.57 -9.12 12.44
CA TYR A 105 -6.16 -7.79 12.27
C TYR A 105 -7.51 -7.63 12.99
N ALA A 106 -8.30 -8.70 13.10
CA ALA A 106 -9.50 -8.70 13.94
C ALA A 106 -9.15 -8.49 15.42
N GLU A 107 -8.12 -9.19 15.93
CA GLU A 107 -7.61 -8.98 17.30
C GLU A 107 -7.10 -7.54 17.50
N TYR A 108 -6.31 -7.01 16.57
CA TYR A 108 -5.84 -5.62 16.65
C TYR A 108 -7.00 -4.62 16.57
N TRP A 109 -8.03 -4.88 15.76
CA TRP A 109 -9.20 -4.02 15.70
C TRP A 109 -9.90 -3.94 17.06
N SER A 110 -10.23 -5.07 17.67
CA SER A 110 -10.90 -5.12 18.98
C SER A 110 -10.11 -4.43 20.09
N LEU A 111 -8.77 -4.40 19.99
CA LEU A 111 -7.90 -3.66 20.91
C LEU A 111 -7.80 -2.16 20.59
N GLY A 112 -7.95 -1.78 19.32
CA GLY A 112 -7.86 -0.40 18.85
C GLY A 112 -9.19 0.37 18.92
N GLU A 113 -10.31 -0.35 18.88
CA GLU A 113 -11.66 0.19 18.89
C GLU A 113 -12.55 -0.67 19.81
N PRO A 114 -12.31 -0.65 21.15
CA PRO A 114 -13.03 -1.50 22.09
C PRO A 114 -14.52 -1.12 22.26
N GLU A 115 -14.87 0.11 21.89
CA GLU A 115 -16.25 0.62 21.80
C GLU A 115 -16.37 1.34 20.45
N ALA A 116 -17.51 1.21 19.75
CA ALA A 116 -17.68 1.82 18.44
C ALA A 116 -17.65 3.35 18.54
N THR A 117 -16.78 3.94 17.73
CA THR A 117 -16.75 5.38 17.49
C THR A 117 -17.17 5.70 16.06
N SER A 118 -16.97 6.95 15.64
CA SER A 118 -17.10 7.36 14.23
C SER A 118 -16.25 6.52 13.28
N ALA A 119 -15.15 5.95 13.76
CA ALA A 119 -14.26 5.18 12.90
C ALA A 119 -14.89 3.84 12.48
N SER A 120 -15.63 3.14 13.37
CA SER A 120 -16.48 1.99 13.00
C SER A 120 -17.54 2.35 11.97
N ALA A 121 -18.17 3.52 12.11
CA ALA A 121 -19.16 4.01 11.14
C ALA A 121 -18.53 4.31 9.76
N ILE A 122 -17.31 4.86 9.74
CA ILE A 122 -16.59 5.15 8.50
C ILE A 122 -16.18 3.84 7.81
N THR A 123 -15.56 2.91 8.54
CA THR A 123 -15.10 1.65 7.95
C THR A 123 -16.26 0.74 7.56
N GLY A 124 -17.39 0.82 8.28
CA GLY A 124 -18.54 -0.07 8.11
C GLY A 124 -18.31 -1.45 8.70
N ILE A 125 -17.57 -1.53 9.81
CA ILE A 125 -17.30 -2.74 10.58
C ILE A 125 -17.92 -2.61 11.97
N ASP A 126 -18.47 -3.71 12.49
CA ASP A 126 -19.01 -3.82 13.85
C ASP A 126 -17.91 -3.79 14.95
N GLU A 127 -18.31 -3.65 16.21
CA GLU A 127 -17.38 -3.53 17.37
C GLU A 127 -16.47 -4.75 17.57
N ALA A 128 -16.92 -5.95 17.17
CA ALA A 128 -16.17 -7.19 17.33
C ALA A 128 -16.08 -7.97 16.00
N PRO A 129 -15.30 -7.47 15.02
CA PRO A 129 -15.20 -8.13 13.73
C PRO A 129 -14.52 -9.49 13.85
N THR A 130 -15.01 -10.45 13.08
CA THR A 130 -14.28 -11.68 12.80
C THR A 130 -13.20 -11.45 11.76
N GLY A 131 -12.27 -12.39 11.60
CA GLY A 131 -11.34 -12.35 10.47
C GLY A 131 -12.05 -12.30 9.10
N GLU A 132 -13.23 -12.90 8.96
CA GLU A 132 -13.99 -12.81 7.71
C GLU A 132 -14.57 -11.41 7.47
N ASP A 133 -14.96 -10.68 8.53
CA ASP A 133 -15.36 -9.27 8.42
C ASP A 133 -14.21 -8.40 7.93
N ILE A 134 -12.99 -8.65 8.43
CA ILE A 134 -11.77 -7.97 7.97
C ILE A 134 -11.51 -8.24 6.49
N ALA A 135 -11.66 -9.49 6.04
CA ALA A 135 -11.49 -9.86 4.63
C ALA A 135 -12.54 -9.19 3.73
N ARG A 136 -13.81 -9.16 4.17
CA ARG A 136 -14.90 -8.46 3.46
C ARG A 136 -14.67 -6.96 3.39
N LEU A 137 -14.21 -6.32 4.47
CA LEU A 137 -13.86 -4.91 4.46
C LEU A 137 -12.74 -4.63 3.46
N ALA A 138 -11.70 -5.46 3.45
CA ALA A 138 -10.58 -5.32 2.53
C ALA A 138 -11.04 -5.37 1.06
N ASP A 139 -11.90 -6.33 0.73
CA ASP A 139 -12.51 -6.44 -0.59
C ASP A 139 -13.42 -5.24 -0.90
N SER A 140 -14.22 -4.78 0.06
CA SER A 140 -15.14 -3.64 -0.07
C SER A 140 -14.42 -2.31 -0.27
N ILE A 141 -13.29 -2.08 0.40
CA ILE A 141 -12.49 -0.87 0.20
C ILE A 141 -11.92 -0.84 -1.21
N LEU A 142 -11.31 -1.94 -1.66
CA LEU A 142 -10.71 -1.99 -3.00
C LEU A 142 -11.77 -1.95 -4.11
N SER A 143 -12.86 -2.71 -3.99
CA SER A 143 -13.94 -2.66 -4.99
C SER A 143 -14.65 -1.30 -5.01
N GLY A 144 -14.86 -0.70 -3.83
CA GLY A 144 -15.43 0.64 -3.69
C GLY A 144 -14.57 1.74 -4.29
N ALA A 145 -13.25 1.55 -4.36
CA ALA A 145 -12.35 2.45 -5.06
C ALA A 145 -12.68 2.54 -6.57
N PHE A 146 -13.02 1.41 -7.20
CA PHE A 146 -13.31 1.33 -8.63
C PHE A 146 -14.77 1.58 -9.00
N THR A 147 -15.70 1.15 -8.14
CA THR A 147 -17.15 1.18 -8.43
C THR A 147 -17.87 2.38 -7.81
N GLY A 148 -17.23 3.07 -6.86
CA GLY A 148 -17.82 4.18 -6.12
C GLY A 148 -16.91 5.40 -6.09
N ASP A 149 -16.93 6.12 -4.96
CA ASP A 149 -16.12 7.31 -4.76
C ASP A 149 -14.74 6.95 -4.21
N PHE A 150 -13.71 7.15 -5.03
CA PHE A 150 -12.34 6.83 -4.67
C PHE A 150 -11.85 7.51 -3.38
N ALA A 151 -12.23 8.77 -3.13
CA ALA A 151 -11.86 9.42 -1.88
C ALA A 151 -12.55 8.79 -0.67
N VAL A 152 -13.77 8.29 -0.83
CA VAL A 152 -14.45 7.54 0.25
C VAL A 152 -13.68 6.26 0.55
N ALA A 153 -13.28 5.50 -0.47
CA ALA A 153 -12.46 4.30 -0.28
C ALA A 153 -11.14 4.60 0.46
N LEU A 154 -10.46 5.69 0.08
CA LEU A 154 -9.23 6.13 0.75
C LEU A 154 -9.48 6.58 2.20
N TYR A 155 -10.56 7.29 2.50
CA TYR A 155 -10.90 7.64 3.89
C TYR A 155 -11.23 6.40 4.74
N ARG A 156 -11.91 5.39 4.17
CA ARG A 156 -12.15 4.11 4.84
C ARG A 156 -10.85 3.38 5.14
N ALA A 157 -9.95 3.30 4.17
CA ALA A 157 -8.62 2.71 4.36
C ALA A 157 -7.79 3.47 5.42
N SER A 158 -7.87 4.80 5.41
CA SER A 158 -7.20 5.65 6.40
C SER A 158 -7.71 5.40 7.82
N ALA A 159 -9.03 5.42 8.02
CA ALA A 159 -9.64 5.17 9.32
C ALA A 159 -9.26 3.79 9.85
N PHE A 160 -9.36 2.76 9.00
CA PHE A 160 -9.02 1.39 9.37
C PHE A 160 -7.56 1.26 9.80
N THR A 161 -6.62 1.72 8.98
CA THR A 161 -5.18 1.60 9.26
C THR A 161 -4.76 2.41 10.51
N SER A 162 -5.46 3.50 10.83
CA SER A 162 -5.27 4.24 12.08
C SER A 162 -5.67 3.41 13.31
N ILE A 163 -6.87 2.79 13.29
CA ILE A 163 -7.32 1.91 14.38
C ILE A 163 -6.37 0.74 14.56
N ILE A 164 -6.02 0.06 13.47
CA ILE A 164 -5.08 -1.07 13.52
C ILE A 164 -3.73 -0.63 14.09
N ALA A 165 -3.19 0.52 13.67
CA ALA A 165 -1.94 1.02 14.23
C ALA A 165 -2.05 1.22 15.76
N HIS A 166 -3.17 1.77 16.24
CA HIS A 166 -3.43 1.92 17.67
C HIS A 166 -3.54 0.57 18.39
N GLY A 167 -4.38 -0.34 17.89
CA GLY A 167 -4.58 -1.67 18.47
C GLY A 167 -3.31 -2.53 18.51
N MET A 168 -2.45 -2.42 17.50
CA MET A 168 -1.13 -3.07 17.50
C MET A 168 -0.22 -2.56 18.62
N ARG A 169 -0.30 -1.27 19.00
CA ARG A 169 0.46 -0.72 20.14
C ARG A 169 -0.08 -1.24 21.46
N VAL A 170 -1.40 -1.30 21.61
CA VAL A 170 -2.07 -1.89 22.78
C VAL A 170 -1.68 -3.37 22.92
N TYR A 171 -1.74 -4.13 21.82
CA TYR A 171 -1.31 -5.52 21.78
C TYR A 171 0.16 -5.70 22.21
N ALA A 172 1.06 -4.88 21.67
CA ALA A 172 2.48 -4.91 22.02
C ALA A 172 2.72 -4.63 23.51
N LYS A 173 1.99 -3.66 24.09
CA LYS A 173 2.05 -3.34 25.52
C LYS A 173 1.56 -4.51 26.39
N ASN A 174 0.43 -5.12 26.03
CA ASN A 174 -0.10 -6.29 26.74
C ASN A 174 0.89 -7.47 26.71
N LEU A 175 1.57 -7.68 25.58
CA LEU A 175 2.63 -8.69 25.48
C LEU A 175 3.84 -8.36 26.36
N GLU A 176 4.21 -7.10 26.50
CA GLU A 176 5.31 -6.66 27.37
C GLU A 176 4.99 -6.91 28.84
N GLU A 177 3.78 -6.58 29.29
CA GLU A 177 3.32 -6.80 30.67
C GLU A 177 3.25 -8.29 31.04
N GLN A 178 3.03 -9.17 30.05
CA GLN A 178 2.98 -10.62 30.25
C GLN A 178 4.35 -11.31 30.16
N ALA A 179 5.41 -10.62 29.71
CA ALA A 179 6.67 -11.27 29.29
C ALA A 179 7.85 -11.10 30.27
N ASN A 180 8.52 -12.21 30.59
CA ASN A 180 9.77 -12.27 31.35
C ASN A 180 11.07 -12.27 30.48
N THR A 181 11.06 -11.65 29.28
CA THR A 181 12.16 -11.47 28.26
C THR A 181 12.00 -12.17 26.90
N VAL A 182 11.08 -13.13 26.74
CA VAL A 182 11.01 -13.98 25.52
C VAL A 182 10.38 -13.27 24.30
N HIS A 183 9.69 -12.14 24.48
CA HIS A 183 8.83 -11.54 23.44
C HIS A 183 9.42 -10.31 22.73
N THR A 184 10.65 -9.89 23.05
CA THR A 184 11.24 -8.62 22.58
C THR A 184 11.25 -8.49 21.06
N GLN A 185 11.62 -9.54 20.32
CA GLN A 185 11.63 -9.51 18.85
C GLN A 185 10.23 -9.41 18.24
N LYS A 186 9.24 -10.10 18.83
CA LYS A 186 7.84 -10.04 18.38
C LYS A 186 7.26 -8.65 18.62
N ILE A 187 7.49 -8.08 19.81
CA ILE A 187 7.06 -6.72 20.18
C ILE A 187 7.66 -5.70 19.20
N ALA A 188 8.97 -5.75 18.97
CA ALA A 188 9.64 -4.85 18.02
C ALA A 188 9.05 -4.95 16.60
N LYS A 189 8.76 -6.16 16.12
CA LYS A 189 8.12 -6.39 14.82
C LYS A 189 6.71 -5.79 14.76
N VAL A 190 5.89 -6.00 15.78
CA VAL A 190 4.53 -5.43 15.85
C VAL A 190 4.58 -3.90 15.86
N LEU A 191 5.46 -3.30 16.67
CA LEU A 191 5.61 -1.84 16.74
C LEU A 191 6.12 -1.25 15.42
N HIS A 192 7.04 -1.92 14.71
CA HIS A 192 7.48 -1.49 13.39
C HIS A 192 6.33 -1.49 12.38
N ILE A 193 5.53 -2.57 12.34
CA ILE A 193 4.37 -2.64 11.44
C ILE A 193 3.32 -1.60 11.84
N SER A 194 3.08 -1.36 13.13
CA SER A 194 2.19 -0.30 13.63
C SER A 194 2.61 1.08 13.13
N ALA A 195 3.91 1.41 13.16
CA ALA A 195 4.41 2.66 12.63
C ALA A 195 4.12 2.80 11.13
N ASN A 196 4.35 1.73 10.36
CA ASN A 196 4.04 1.72 8.93
C ASN A 196 2.53 1.85 8.65
N MET A 197 1.67 1.21 9.44
CA MET A 197 0.20 1.35 9.34
C MET A 197 -0.25 2.78 9.63
N HIS A 198 0.35 3.44 10.61
CA HIS A 198 0.04 4.84 10.91
C HIS A 198 0.46 5.78 9.77
N VAL A 199 1.65 5.59 9.20
CA VAL A 199 2.09 6.36 8.01
C VAL A 199 1.14 6.12 6.84
N LEU A 200 0.76 4.86 6.60
CA LEU A 200 -0.17 4.50 5.54
C LEU A 200 -1.55 5.17 5.73
N SER A 201 -2.04 5.26 6.96
CA SER A 201 -3.26 6.00 7.29
C SER A 201 -3.19 7.46 6.86
N LEU A 202 -2.09 8.14 7.17
CA LEU A 202 -1.86 9.54 6.77
C LEU A 202 -1.78 9.68 5.25
N SER A 203 -1.08 8.77 4.58
CA SER A 203 -0.98 8.75 3.11
C SER A 203 -2.35 8.61 2.45
N PHE A 204 -3.22 7.72 2.93
CA PHE A 204 -4.57 7.57 2.39
C PHE A 204 -5.43 8.80 2.64
N ALA A 205 -5.39 9.39 3.84
CA ALA A 205 -6.12 10.63 4.13
C ALA A 205 -5.64 11.79 3.24
N HIS A 206 -4.33 11.86 2.97
CA HIS A 206 -3.76 12.86 2.08
C HIS A 206 -4.18 12.62 0.62
N GLY A 207 -4.04 11.40 0.12
CA GLY A 207 -4.49 11.01 -1.21
C GLY A 207 -5.98 11.30 -1.44
N ALA A 208 -6.83 11.05 -0.44
CA ALA A 208 -8.25 11.40 -0.50
C ALA A 208 -8.47 12.91 -0.68
N LYS A 209 -7.70 13.75 0.04
CA LYS A 209 -7.76 15.21 -0.10
C LYS A 209 -7.28 15.67 -1.47
N LEU A 210 -6.18 15.11 -1.98
CA LEU A 210 -5.67 15.41 -3.32
C LEU A 210 -6.68 14.99 -4.41
N TRP A 211 -7.30 13.82 -4.27
CA TRP A 211 -8.35 13.35 -5.19
C TRP A 211 -9.53 14.32 -5.26
N ARG A 212 -10.03 14.74 -4.09
CA ARG A 212 -11.12 15.72 -3.99
C ARG A 212 -10.76 17.07 -4.61
N ALA A 213 -9.49 17.47 -4.51
CA ALA A 213 -8.99 18.71 -5.10
C ALA A 213 -8.66 18.59 -6.60
N GLY A 214 -8.77 17.41 -7.20
CA GLY A 214 -8.35 17.16 -8.59
C GLY A 214 -6.84 17.29 -8.81
N LYS A 215 -6.03 16.99 -7.78
CA LYS A 215 -4.56 17.12 -7.78
C LYS A 215 -3.82 15.80 -7.61
N LEU A 216 -4.55 14.68 -7.58
CA LEU A 216 -3.99 13.34 -7.53
C LEU A 216 -3.90 12.81 -8.95
N GLU A 217 -2.68 12.75 -9.49
CA GLU A 217 -2.35 12.29 -10.85
C GLU A 217 -1.78 10.89 -10.85
#